data_AF-A0A9D5U3C3-F1
#
_entry.id   AF-A0A9D5U3C3-F1
#
_cell.length_a   1.000
_cell.length_b   1.000
_cell.length_c   1.000
_cell.angle_alpha   90.00
_cell.angle_beta   90.00
_cell.angle_gamma   90.00
#
_symmetry.space_group_name_H-M   'P 1'
#
loop_
_entity.id
_entity.type
_entity.pdbx_description
1 polymer ?
#
loop_
_entity_poly.entity_id
_entity_poly.type
_entity_poly.pdbx_seq_one_letter_code
_entity_poly.pdbx_strand_id
1 'polypeptide(L)'
;MVVTNPTQFAVALRYHSRECEAPVVLAKGRGFLAARIREIAVEHDIPIVENPPLAQALYKATRPGMEIPEHLYTAVAEVLAYVHKMGQLSAEVVGAPA
;
A
#
# COMPACT_ATOMS: atom_id res chain seq x y z
N MET A 1 3.22 -0.77 -3.76
CA MET A 1 3.89 -0.55 -2.45
C MET A 1 3.32 -1.51 -1.41
N VAL A 2 3.98 -1.66 -0.27
CA VAL A 2 3.45 -2.37 0.90
C VAL A 2 3.40 -1.43 2.10
N VAL A 3 2.26 -1.35 2.77
CA VAL A 3 2.11 -0.65 4.06
C VAL A 3 2.13 -1.66 5.19
N THR A 4 2.97 -1.46 6.20
CA THR A 4 3.21 -2.44 7.27
C THR A 4 3.05 -1.86 8.66
N ASN A 5 2.55 -2.70 9.57
CA ASN A 5 2.80 -2.65 11.00
C ASN A 5 3.80 -3.79 11.30
N PRO A 6 5.08 -3.50 11.58
CA PRO A 6 6.13 -4.52 11.61
C PRO A 6 5.88 -5.71 12.53
N THR A 7 5.03 -5.53 13.55
CA THR A 7 4.70 -6.54 14.54
C THR A 7 3.52 -7.42 14.16
N GLN A 8 2.65 -6.99 13.25
CA GLN A 8 1.36 -7.66 13.06
C GLN A 8 0.83 -7.71 11.63
N PHE A 9 0.97 -6.68 10.80
CA PHE A 9 0.21 -6.56 9.55
C PHE A 9 1.06 -6.11 8.37
N ALA A 10 0.75 -6.61 7.18
CA ALA A 10 1.25 -6.06 5.93
C ALA A 10 0.11 -6.04 4.90
N VAL A 11 0.01 -4.94 4.14
CA VAL A 11 -0.98 -4.75 3.08
C VAL A 11 -0.27 -4.27 1.82
N ALA A 12 -0.36 -5.06 0.75
CA ALA A 12 0.16 -4.70 -0.56
C ALA A 12 -0.90 -3.95 -1.36
N LEU A 13 -0.52 -2.77 -1.86
CA LEU A 13 -1.36 -1.87 -2.63
C LEU A 13 -0.78 -1.69 -4.04
N ARG A 14 -1.65 -1.75 -5.03
CA ARG A 14 -1.40 -1.30 -6.39
C ARG A 14 -2.15 -0.01 -6.62
N TYR A 15 -1.49 0.95 -7.23
CA TYR A 15 -2.09 2.18 -7.68
C TYR A 15 -1.73 2.37 -9.16
N HIS A 16 -2.70 2.63 -10.01
CA HIS A 16 -2.49 2.93 -11.43
C HIS A 16 -3.36 4.13 -11.75
N SER A 17 -2.74 5.30 -11.86
CA SER A 17 -3.47 6.55 -12.03
C SER A 17 -4.24 6.69 -13.33
N ARG A 18 -3.86 5.91 -14.35
CA ARG A 18 -4.56 5.87 -15.64
C ARG A 18 -5.74 4.91 -15.66
N GLU A 19 -5.80 3.96 -14.72
CA GLU A 19 -6.73 2.83 -14.77
C GLU A 19 -7.70 2.77 -13.58
N CYS A 20 -7.33 3.34 -12.43
CA CYS A 20 -8.10 3.24 -11.20
C CYS A 20 -8.21 4.59 -10.50
N GLU A 21 -9.42 4.93 -10.06
CA GLU A 21 -9.68 6.12 -9.23
C GLU A 21 -9.08 5.97 -7.83
N ALA A 22 -8.93 4.72 -7.36
CA ALA A 22 -8.41 4.40 -6.04
C ALA A 22 -7.35 3.28 -6.06
N PRO A 23 -6.42 3.26 -5.08
CA PRO A 23 -5.54 2.13 -4.87
C PRO A 23 -6.30 0.83 -4.59
N VAL A 24 -5.88 -0.26 -5.23
CA VAL A 24 -6.45 -1.60 -5.05
C VAL A 24 -5.56 -2.41 -4.11
N VAL A 25 -6.18 -3.11 -3.17
CA VAL A 25 -5.47 -4.07 -2.31
C VAL A 25 -5.19 -5.34 -3.10
N LEU A 26 -3.92 -5.68 -3.30
CA LEU A 26 -3.52 -6.92 -3.97
C LEU A 26 -3.43 -8.09 -2.99
N ALA A 27 -2.88 -7.83 -1.80
CA ALA A 27 -2.70 -8.84 -0.77
C ALA A 27 -2.73 -8.17 0.61
N LYS A 28 -3.15 -8.92 1.63
CA LYS A 28 -3.02 -8.51 3.03
C LYS A 28 -2.80 -9.71 3.91
N GLY A 29 -2.04 -9.54 4.99
CA GLY A 29 -1.69 -10.64 5.88
C GLY A 29 -1.42 -10.17 7.30
N ARG A 30 -1.47 -11.14 8.22
CA ARG A 30 -1.03 -10.98 9.61
C ARG A 30 0.01 -12.02 10.00
N GLY A 31 0.88 -11.69 10.95
CA GLY A 31 1.90 -12.61 11.46
C GLY A 31 2.78 -13.19 10.34
N PHE A 32 2.80 -14.52 10.19
CA PHE A 32 3.58 -15.20 9.14
C PHE A 32 3.28 -14.68 7.73
N LEU A 33 2.00 -14.50 7.38
CA LEU A 33 1.65 -14.02 6.04
C LEU A 33 2.11 -12.57 5.82
N ALA A 34 2.09 -11.73 6.87
CA ALA A 34 2.64 -10.38 6.78
C ALA A 34 4.15 -10.38 6.54
N ALA A 35 4.88 -11.28 7.20
CA ALA A 35 6.32 -11.47 6.99
C ALA A 35 6.60 -11.88 5.53
N ARG A 36 5.88 -12.88 5.00
CA ARG A 36 6.02 -13.33 3.61
C ARG A 36 5.72 -12.23 2.59
N ILE A 37 4.71 -11.39 2.82
CA ILE A 37 4.40 -10.25 1.94
C ILE A 37 5.57 -9.25 1.91
N ARG A 38 6.20 -8.98 3.07
CA ARG A 38 7.37 -8.08 3.14
C ARG A 38 8.59 -8.69 2.45
N GLU A 39 8.86 -9.98 2.65
CA GLU A 39 9.97 -10.67 1.99
C GLU A 39 9.84 -10.56 0.46
N ILE A 40 8.68 -10.90 -0.09
CA ILE A 40 8.41 -10.79 -1.53
C ILE A 40 8.53 -9.34 -2.00
N ALA A 41 8.07 -8.37 -1.20
CA ALA A 41 8.21 -6.97 -1.55
C ALA A 41 9.68 -6.54 -1.65
N VAL A 42 10.55 -6.99 -0.74
CA VAL A 42 12.00 -6.75 -0.82
C VAL A 42 12.59 -7.44 -2.06
N GLU A 43 12.22 -8.68 -2.34
CA GLU A 43 12.72 -9.45 -3.50
C GLU A 43 12.40 -8.78 -4.85
N HIS A 44 11.32 -8.00 -4.91
CA HIS A 44 10.85 -7.32 -6.11
C HIS A 44 11.07 -5.79 -6.10
N ASP A 45 11.91 -5.28 -5.19
CA ASP A 45 12.18 -3.84 -5.02
C ASP A 45 10.89 -3.01 -4.84
N ILE A 46 9.86 -3.60 -4.23
CA ILE A 46 8.61 -2.93 -3.94
C ILE A 46 8.79 -2.12 -2.65
N PRO A 47 8.51 -0.81 -2.66
CA PRO A 47 8.68 0.03 -1.50
C PRO A 47 7.79 -0.41 -0.34
N ILE A 48 8.40 -0.54 0.84
CA ILE A 48 7.74 -0.90 2.09
C ILE A 48 7.72 0.35 2.98
N VAL A 49 6.52 0.76 3.41
CA VAL A 49 6.34 1.90 4.30
C VAL A 49 5.75 1.43 5.62
N GLU A 50 6.43 1.77 6.70
CA GLU A 50 5.92 1.55 8.05
C GLU A 50 4.91 2.63 8.42
N ASN A 51 3.66 2.22 8.63
CA ASN A 51 2.61 3.08 9.15
C ASN A 51 1.60 2.19 9.90
N PRO A 52 1.80 1.96 11.22
CA PRO A 52 0.98 1.03 11.97
C PRO A 52 -0.53 1.35 11.98
N PRO A 53 -0.96 2.62 12.16
CA PRO A 53 -2.37 3.00 12.08
C PRO A 53 -2.99 2.68 10.71
N LEU A 54 -2.32 3.08 9.62
CA LEU A 54 -2.84 2.87 8.28
C LEU A 54 -2.86 1.39 7.89
N ALA A 55 -1.81 0.63 8.23
CA ALA A 55 -1.76 -0.81 7.98
C ALA A 55 -2.92 -1.54 8.68
N GLN A 56 -3.24 -1.16 9.92
CA GLN A 56 -4.36 -1.75 10.65
C GLN A 56 -5.71 -1.35 10.04
N ALA A 57 -5.88 -0.09 9.64
CA ALA A 57 -7.09 0.40 9.01
C ALA A 57 -7.35 -0.32 7.67
N LEU A 58 -6.34 -0.35 6.79
CA LEU A 58 -6.40 -1.06 5.50
C LEU A 58 -6.72 -2.55 5.68
N TYR A 59 -6.06 -3.20 6.64
CA TYR A 59 -6.27 -4.62 6.91
C TYR A 59 -7.71 -4.91 7.35
N LYS A 60 -8.31 -4.04 8.17
CA LYS A 60 -9.68 -4.21 8.65
C LYS A 60 -10.73 -3.85 7.59
N ALA A 61 -10.51 -2.76 6.85
CA ALA A 61 -11.54 -2.14 6.02
C ALA A 61 -11.66 -2.70 4.60
N THR A 62 -10.63 -3.43 4.09
CA THR A 62 -10.57 -3.78 2.66
C THR A 62 -10.27 -5.26 2.44
N ARG A 63 -10.65 -5.85 1.30
CA ARG A 63 -10.30 -7.22 0.90
C ARG A 63 -9.40 -7.21 -0.34
N PRO A 64 -8.55 -8.24 -0.55
CA PRO A 64 -7.80 -8.38 -1.81
C PRO A 64 -8.74 -8.32 -3.03
N GLY A 65 -8.30 -7.62 -4.07
CA GLY A 65 -9.08 -7.36 -5.29
C GLY A 65 -10.04 -6.17 -5.18
N MET A 66 -10.17 -5.52 -4.02
CA MET A 66 -11.02 -4.35 -3.84
C MET A 66 -10.21 -3.07 -3.72
N GLU A 67 -10.81 -1.98 -4.18
CA GLU A 67 -10.35 -0.63 -3.90
C GLU A 67 -10.41 -0.34 -2.40
N ILE A 68 -9.47 0.49 -1.93
CA ILE A 68 -9.53 1.02 -0.56
C ILE A 68 -10.78 1.88 -0.40
N PRO A 69 -11.32 2.06 0.81
CA PRO A 69 -12.44 2.97 1.04
C PRO A 69 -12.00 4.44 1.05
N GLU A 70 -12.90 5.35 0.66
CA GLU A 70 -12.64 6.80 0.50
C GLU A 70 -11.99 7.46 1.73
N HIS A 71 -12.42 7.07 2.94
CA HIS A 71 -11.87 7.63 4.19
C HIS A 71 -10.39 7.30 4.42
N LEU A 72 -9.80 6.39 3.63
CA LEU A 72 -8.37 6.07 3.65
C LEU A 72 -7.60 6.67 2.48
N TYR A 73 -8.26 7.37 1.55
CA TYR A 73 -7.61 7.90 0.34
C TYR A 73 -6.51 8.88 0.69
N THR A 74 -6.79 9.86 1.54
CA THR A 74 -5.82 10.88 1.95
C THR A 74 -4.58 10.25 2.58
N ALA A 75 -4.77 9.33 3.53
CA ALA A 75 -3.66 8.66 4.20
C ALA A 75 -2.80 7.82 3.24
N VAL A 76 -3.42 7.16 2.25
CA VAL A 76 -2.67 6.41 1.23
C VAL A 76 -1.98 7.35 0.24
N ALA A 77 -2.61 8.47 -0.14
CA ALA A 77 -2.03 9.48 -1.02
C ALA A 77 -0.78 10.13 -0.40
N GLU A 78 -0.79 10.42 0.90
CA GLU A 78 0.38 10.92 1.63
C GLU A 78 1.54 9.92 1.57
N VAL A 79 1.25 8.63 1.75
CA VAL A 79 2.26 7.57 1.64
C VAL A 79 2.78 7.45 0.20
N LEU A 80 1.90 7.49 -0.81
CA LEU A 80 2.30 7.52 -2.22
C LEU A 80 3.25 8.68 -2.51
N ALA A 81 2.91 9.88 -2.06
CA ALA A 81 3.71 11.08 -2.23
C ALA A 81 5.08 10.95 -1.54
N TYR A 82 5.11 10.38 -0.33
CA TYR A 82 6.36 10.13 0.39
C TYR A 82 7.29 9.19 -0.38
N VAL A 83 6.76 8.06 -0.86
CA VAL A 83 7.57 7.08 -1.61
C VAL A 83 8.03 7.63 -2.97
N HIS A 84 7.20 8.45 -3.63
CA HIS A 84 7.58 9.12 -4.87
C HIS A 84 8.74 10.11 -4.66
N LYS A 85 8.73 10.89 -3.58
CA LYS A 85 9.84 11.81 -3.24
C LYS A 85 11.17 11.10 -3.02
N MET A 86 11.15 9.82 -2.65
CA MET A 86 12.35 9.00 -2.50
C MET A 86 12.82 8.36 -3.81
N GLY A 87 12.16 8.63 -4.94
CA GLY A 87 12.50 8.06 -6.25
C GLY A 87 12.18 6.57 -6.38
N GLN A 88 11.36 6.03 -5.47
CA GLN A 88 11.03 4.59 -5.37
C GLN A 88 9.70 4.24 -6.09
N LEU A 89 9.10 5.21 -6.79
CA LEU A 89 7.93 5.03 -7.66
C LEU A 89 8.23 5.58 -9.06
N SER A 90 7.97 4.76 -10.09
CA SER A 90 7.99 5.17 -11.50
C SER A 90 6.86 6.18 -11.79
N ALA A 91 7.11 7.16 -12.65
CA ALA A 91 6.18 8.27 -12.93
C ALA A 91 4.80 7.84 -13.47
N GLU A 92 4.69 6.65 -14.09
CA GLU A 92 3.41 6.10 -14.58
C GLU A 92 2.41 5.75 -13.46
N VAL A 93 2.90 5.59 -12.24
CA VAL A 93 2.10 5.19 -11.06
C VAL A 93 1.40 6.41 -10.44
N VAL A 94 1.87 7.64 -10.71
CA VAL A 94 1.42 8.85 -10.02
C VAL A 94 0.46 9.64 -10.91
N GLY A 95 -0.81 9.62 -10.56
CA GLY A 95 -1.79 10.61 -10.99
C GLY A 95 -2.71 10.78 -9.81
N ALA A 96 -2.08 11.21 -8.72
CA ALA A 96 -2.71 11.51 -7.45
C ALA A 96 -3.93 12.40 -7.71
N PRO A 97 -5.10 12.10 -7.10
CA PRO A 97 -6.19 13.04 -7.14
C PRO A 97 -5.75 14.33 -6.43
N ALA A 98 -5.98 15.46 -7.10
CA ALA A 98 -5.83 16.81 -6.55
C ALA A 98 -6.87 17.06 -5.45
#